data_AF-A0A973SAJ0-F1
#
_entry.id   AF-A0A973SAJ0-F1
#
_cell.length_a   1.000
_cell.length_b   1.000
_cell.length_c   1.000
_cell.angle_alpha   90.00
_cell.angle_beta   90.00
_cell.angle_gamma   90.00
#
_symmetry.space_group_name_H-M   'P 1'
#
loop_
_entity.id
_entity.type
_entity.pdbx_description
1 polymer ?
#
loop_
_entity_poly.entity_id
_entity_poly.type
_entity_poly.pdbx_seq_one_letter_code
_entity_poly.pdbx_strand_id
1 'polypeptide(L)'
;MRHFAVVGSGPAGFYTAEALEKAYGDQGRVDILDRFPVPYGLIRFGVAPDHQSLKAVSKRYDKTAEAAGVDFIGNVTVGRDVSVAELLE
;
A
#
# COMPACT_ATOMS: atom_id res chain seq x y z
N MET A 1 -16.43 -8.07 9.12
CA MET A 1 -15.39 -7.20 8.56
C MET A 1 -14.39 -8.07 7.81
N ARG A 2 -14.07 -7.77 6.55
CA ARG A 2 -13.06 -8.49 5.77
C ARG A 2 -11.70 -7.81 5.93
N HIS A 3 -10.65 -8.61 6.08
CA HIS A 3 -9.28 -8.12 6.18
C HIS A 3 -8.53 -8.44 4.88
N PHE A 4 -7.79 -7.46 4.39
CA PHE A 4 -6.97 -7.58 3.18
C PHE A 4 -5.53 -7.21 3.50
N ALA A 5 -4.60 -8.10 3.18
CA ALA A 5 -3.17 -7.80 3.18
C ALA A 5 -2.71 -7.50 1.75
N VAL A 6 -2.19 -6.29 1.53
CA VAL A 6 -1.57 -5.90 0.25
C VAL A 6 -0.06 -5.89 0.42
N VAL A 7 0.64 -6.80 -0.24
CA VAL A 7 2.10 -6.91 -0.13
C VAL A 7 2.78 -6.06 -1.20
N GLY A 8 3.36 -4.95 -0.77
CA GLY A 8 4.06 -3.95 -1.58
C GLY A 8 3.27 -2.65 -1.71
N SER A 9 3.93 -1.52 -1.43
CA SER A 9 3.34 -0.17 -1.41
C SER A 9 3.66 0.65 -2.68
N GLY A 10 3.96 -0.01 -3.79
CA GLY A 10 4.11 0.65 -5.09
C GLY A 10 2.76 1.03 -5.72
N PRO A 11 2.76 1.52 -6.98
CA PRO A 11 1.53 1.86 -7.69
C PRO A 11 0.46 0.77 -7.68
N ALA A 12 0.85 -0.48 -7.95
CA ALA A 12 -0.08 -1.60 -7.95
C ALA A 12 -0.75 -1.78 -6.58
N GLY A 13 0.03 -1.75 -5.49
CA GLY A 13 -0.49 -1.90 -4.13
C GLY A 13 -1.48 -0.80 -3.76
N PHE A 14 -1.14 0.46 -4.03
CA PHE A 14 -2.04 1.58 -3.73
C PHE A 14 -3.31 1.58 -4.58
N TYR A 15 -3.23 1.23 -5.86
CA TYR A 15 -4.44 1.10 -6.69
C TYR A 15 -5.34 -0.05 -6.22
N THR A 16 -4.76 -1.17 -5.79
CA THR A 16 -5.50 -2.28 -5.19
C THR A 16 -6.15 -1.85 -3.88
N ALA A 17 -5.42 -1.17 -3.00
CA ALA A 17 -5.95 -0.67 -1.73
C ALA A 17 -7.11 0.32 -1.93
N GLU A 18 -6.97 1.26 -2.87
CA GLU A 18 -8.03 2.20 -3.23
C GLU A 18 -9.28 1.47 -3.75
N ALA A 19 -9.11 0.44 -4.57
CA ALA A 19 -10.23 -0.33 -5.10
C ALA A 19 -10.95 -1.14 -4.00
N LEU A 20 -10.20 -1.73 -3.07
CA LEU A 20 -10.75 -2.46 -1.93
C LEU A 20 -11.48 -1.53 -0.95
N GLU A 21 -10.90 -0.39 -0.62
CA GLU A 21 -11.52 0.62 0.24
C GLU A 21 -12.86 1.08 -0.34
N LYS A 22 -12.92 1.42 -1.64
CA LYS A 22 -14.18 1.80 -2.30
C LYS A 22 -15.21 0.68 -2.36
N ALA A 23 -14.78 -0.56 -2.51
CA ALA A 23 -15.67 -1.70 -2.67
C ALA A 23 -16.27 -2.17 -1.33
N TYR A 24 -15.52 -2.05 -0.24
CA TYR A 24 -15.91 -2.60 1.05
C TYR A 24 -16.23 -1.55 2.11
N GLY A 25 -15.70 -0.32 2.01
CA GLY A 25 -15.88 0.74 3.01
C GLY A 25 -15.63 0.22 4.42
N ASP A 26 -16.53 0.56 5.35
CA ASP A 26 -16.49 0.12 6.76
C ASP A 26 -16.61 -1.40 6.96
N GLN A 27 -16.93 -2.17 5.91
CA GLN A 27 -16.95 -3.64 5.95
C GLN A 27 -15.58 -4.26 5.64
N GLY A 28 -14.58 -3.46 5.26
CA GLY A 28 -13.24 -3.89 4.91
C GLY A 28 -12.14 -3.12 5.62
N ARG A 29 -11.03 -3.80 5.91
CA ARG A 29 -9.78 -3.17 6.37
C ARG A 29 -8.63 -3.63 5.50
N VAL A 30 -7.78 -2.71 5.07
CA VAL A 30 -6.66 -2.94 4.17
C VAL A 30 -5.36 -2.58 4.87
N ASP A 31 -4.50 -3.58 5.09
CA ASP A 31 -3.15 -3.37 5.59
C ASP A 31 -2.17 -3.47 4.41
N ILE A 32 -1.49 -2.38 4.06
CA ILE A 32 -0.46 -2.33 3.02
C ILE A 32 0.91 -2.56 3.68
N LEU A 33 1.51 -3.73 3.42
CA LEU A 33 2.82 -4.10 3.96
C LEU A 33 3.93 -3.76 2.99
N ASP A 34 5.03 -3.18 3.47
CA ASP A 34 6.23 -2.96 2.65
C ASP A 34 7.52 -3.22 3.43
N ARG A 35 8.53 -3.75 2.74
CA ARG A 35 9.86 -3.98 3.29
C ARG A 35 10.60 -2.67 3.60
N PHE A 36 10.26 -1.58 2.91
CA PHE A 36 10.85 -0.27 3.14
C PHE A 36 10.04 0.51 4.18
N PRO A 37 10.68 1.43 4.92
CA PRO A 37 9.99 2.26 5.91
C PRO A 37 9.13 3.37 5.29
N VAL A 38 9.18 3.53 3.96
CA VAL A 38 8.50 4.59 3.23
C VAL A 38 7.75 4.01 2.04
N PRO A 39 6.58 4.56 1.70
CA PRO A 39 5.73 4.00 0.66
C PRO A 39 6.14 4.43 -0.76
N TYR A 40 5.31 4.04 -1.74
CA TYR A 40 5.27 4.47 -3.15
C TYR A 40 6.20 3.74 -4.11
N GLY A 41 7.09 2.88 -3.61
CA GLY A 41 7.95 2.04 -4.45
C GLY A 41 8.67 2.84 -5.53
N LEU A 42 8.52 2.45 -6.79
CA LEU A 42 9.21 3.10 -7.92
C LEU A 42 8.77 4.55 -8.18
N ILE A 43 7.62 5.02 -7.69
CA ILE A 43 7.30 6.45 -7.76
C ILE A 43 8.28 7.27 -6.92
N ARG A 44 8.71 6.72 -5.78
CA ARG A 44 9.73 7.32 -4.93
C ARG A 44 11.14 7.03 -5.42
N PHE A 45 11.44 5.77 -5.71
CA PHE A 45 12.81 5.28 -5.91
C PHE A 45 13.23 5.09 -7.37
N GLY A 46 12.28 5.06 -8.30
CA GLY A 46 12.52 4.78 -9.72
C GLY A 46 12.37 6.00 -10.63
N VAL A 47 11.30 6.77 -10.46
CA VAL A 47 11.05 7.95 -11.29
C VAL A 47 12.18 8.97 -11.10
N ALA A 48 12.81 9.31 -12.23
CA ALA A 48 13.93 10.23 -12.27
C ALA A 48 13.59 11.59 -11.64
N PRO A 49 14.56 12.27 -11.02
CA PRO A 49 14.33 13.50 -10.25
C PRO A 49 13.90 14.70 -11.11
N ASP A 50 14.11 14.67 -12.42
CA ASP A 50 13.63 15.66 -13.39
C ASP A 50 12.21 15.35 -13.92
N HIS A 51 11.65 14.17 -13.61
CA HIS A 51 10.32 13.74 -14.04
C HIS A 51 9.26 13.93 -12.94
N GLN A 52 9.21 15.13 -12.34
CA GLN A 52 8.37 15.44 -11.18
C GLN A 52 6.86 15.31 -11.46
N SER A 53 6.41 15.53 -12.69
CA SER A 53 4.99 15.39 -13.07
C SER A 53 4.47 13.97 -12.85
N LEU A 54 5.29 12.94 -13.09
CA LEU A 54 4.93 11.55 -12.83
C LEU A 54 4.80 11.25 -11.33
N LYS A 55 5.52 11.98 -10.47
CA LYS A 55 5.43 11.84 -9.01
C LYS A 55 4.15 12.42 -8.43
N ALA A 56 3.41 13.25 -9.18
CA ALA A 56 2.16 13.85 -8.72
C ALA A 56 1.08 12.83 -8.35
N VAL A 57 1.19 11.58 -8.85
CA VAL A 57 0.31 10.47 -8.45
C VAL A 57 0.39 10.15 -6.96
N SER A 58 1.49 10.50 -6.27
CA SER A 58 1.61 10.28 -4.82
C SER A 58 0.47 10.92 -4.03
N LYS A 59 -0.07 12.06 -4.49
CA LYS A 59 -1.22 12.73 -3.85
C LYS A 59 -2.47 11.86 -3.83
N ARG A 60 -2.66 11.01 -4.85
CA ARG A 60 -3.75 10.03 -4.88
C ARG A 60 -3.51 8.92 -3.86
N TYR A 61 -2.26 8.49 -3.72
CA TYR A 61 -1.86 7.48 -2.74
C TYR A 61 -1.97 8.00 -1.31
N ASP A 62 -1.60 9.25 -1.06
CA ASP A 62 -1.79 9.93 0.23
C ASP A 62 -3.27 9.87 0.64
N LYS A 63 -4.18 10.23 -0.28
CA LYS A 63 -5.63 10.15 -0.02
C LYS A 63 -6.11 8.74 0.31
N THR A 64 -5.53 7.71 -0.30
CA THR A 64 -5.84 6.31 0.02
C THR A 64 -5.27 5.91 1.38
N ALA A 65 -4.06 6.33 1.73
CA ALA A 65 -3.44 6.05 3.02
C ALA A 65 -4.13 6.77 4.20
N GLU A 66 -4.77 7.89 3.94
CA GLU A 66 -5.53 8.66 4.94
C GLU A 66 -6.97 8.12 5.16
N ALA A 67 -7.40 7.12 4.37
CA ALA A 67 -8.72 6.52 4.56
C ALA A 67 -8.76 5.69 5.85
N ALA A 68 -9.85 5.80 6.61
CA ALA A 68 -9.96 5.17 7.94
C ALA A 68 -9.81 3.64 7.94
N GLY A 69 -10.09 2.99 6.80
CA GLY A 69 -9.95 1.54 6.62
C GLY A 69 -8.62 1.10 6.02
N VAL A 70 -7.63 1.98 5.87
CA VAL A 70 -6.34 1.69 5.23
C VAL A 70 -5.19 2.02 6.19
N ASP A 71 -4.32 1.04 6.42
CA ASP A 71 -3.12 1.21 7.23
C ASP A 71 -1.86 0.88 6.42
N PHE A 72 -0.80 1.66 6.61
CA PHE A 72 0.53 1.37 6.04
C PHE A 72 1.45 0.81 7.11
N ILE A 73 2.03 -0.35 6.83
CA ILE A 73 2.96 -1.07 7.72
C ILE A 73 4.29 -1.25 6.99
N GLY A 74 5.18 -0.28 7.15
CA GLY A 74 6.53 -0.32 6.59
C GLY A 74 7.50 -1.15 7.42
N ASN A 75 8.69 -1.38 6.87
CA ASN A 75 9.77 -2.15 7.50
C ASN A 75 9.39 -3.61 7.83
N VAL A 76 8.47 -4.20 7.06
CA VAL A 76 8.05 -5.60 7.19
C VAL A 76 8.31 -6.34 5.87
N THR A 77 9.22 -7.29 5.89
CA THR A 77 9.57 -8.12 4.73
C THR A 77 8.78 -9.41 4.77
N VAL A 78 7.71 -9.50 3.97
CA VAL A 78 6.98 -10.75 3.77
C VAL A 78 7.90 -11.82 3.17
N GLY A 79 7.86 -13.02 3.73
CA GLY A 79 8.77 -14.13 3.47
C GLY A 79 9.99 -14.19 4.42
N ARG A 80 10.24 -13.15 5.23
CA ARG A 80 11.30 -13.13 6.25
C ARG A 80 10.76 -12.83 7.64
N ASP A 81 10.02 -11.74 7.79
CA ASP A 81 9.50 -11.25 9.07
C ASP A 81 8.10 -11.83 9.35
N VAL A 82 7.33 -12.10 8.30
CA VAL A 82 6.04 -12.80 8.32
C VAL A 82 5.90 -13.63 7.04
N SER A 83 5.39 -14.85 7.13
CA SER A 83 5.17 -15.74 5.98
C SER A 83 3.82 -15.46 5.31
N VAL A 84 3.65 -15.94 4.06
CA VAL A 84 2.35 -15.85 3.37
C VAL A 84 1.30 -16.72 4.05
N ALA A 85 1.69 -17.84 4.64
CA ALA A 85 0.76 -18.71 5.37
C ALA A 85 0.17 -17.98 6.58
N GLU A 86 1.01 -17.30 7.37
CA GLU A 86 0.55 -16.49 8.52
C GLU A 86 -0.37 -15.33 8.11
N LEU A 87 -0.21 -14.77 6.90
CA LEU A 87 -1.11 -13.72 6.38
C LEU A 87 -2.48 -14.27 5.91
N LEU A 88 -2.61 -15.58 5.72
CA LEU A 88 -3.84 -16.23 5.26
C LEU A 88 -4.68 -16.83 6.40
N GLU A 89 -4.13 -16.88 7.61
CA GLU A 89 -4.83 -17.30 8.84
C GLU A 89 -5.74 -16.19 9.37
#